data_AF-A0A4P5X357-F1
#
_entry.id   AF-A0A4P5X357-F1
#
_cell.length_a   1.000
_cell.length_b   1.000
_cell.length_c   1.000
_cell.angle_alpha   90.00
_cell.angle_beta   90.00
_cell.angle_gamma   90.00
#
_symmetry.space_group_name_H-M   'P 1'
#
loop_
_entity.id
_entity.type
_entity.pdbx_description
1 polymer ?
#
loop_
_entity_poly.entity_id
_entity_poly.type
_entity_poly.pdbx_seq_one_letter_code
_entity_poly.pdbx_strand_id
1 'polypeptide(L)'
;MAKRPDLTNYQRKIVNRYYEHQDSIYATKFAELATEIVLATDAKKLDTLWKRAREYLIKCGGEEPIVAKICDSRDSKLLAQAVSAVAAGKPVPKFL
;
A
#
# COMPACT_ATOMS: atom_id res chain seq x y z
N MET A 1 -2.11 22.49 12.69
CA MET A 1 -3.12 21.60 12.07
C MET A 1 -4.46 22.34 12.07
N ALA A 2 -5.06 22.55 10.90
CA ALA A 2 -6.30 23.32 10.76
C ALA A 2 -7.49 22.56 11.36
N LYS A 3 -8.27 23.25 12.20
CA LYS A 3 -9.50 22.79 12.85
C LYS A 3 -10.54 22.46 11.77
N ARG A 4 -10.78 21.17 11.50
CA ARG A 4 -11.83 20.72 10.56
C ARG A 4 -13.20 20.88 11.24
N PRO A 5 -14.29 21.22 10.52
CA PRO A 5 -15.61 21.47 11.09
C PRO A 5 -16.05 20.30 11.96
N ASP A 6 -16.70 20.64 13.07
CA ASP A 6 -16.97 19.75 14.20
C ASP A 6 -17.81 18.54 13.75
N LEU A 7 -17.13 17.45 13.40
CA LEU A 7 -17.80 16.19 13.08
C LEU A 7 -18.72 15.83 14.26
N THR A 8 -19.97 15.49 13.98
CA THR A 8 -20.87 14.91 14.99
C THR A 8 -20.24 13.62 15.53
N ASN A 9 -20.65 13.18 16.72
CA ASN A 9 -20.09 11.96 17.31
C ASN A 9 -20.23 10.73 16.40
N TYR A 10 -21.32 10.67 15.63
CA TYR A 10 -21.53 9.66 14.59
C TYR A 10 -20.53 9.78 13.43
N GLN A 11 -20.34 10.99 12.88
CA GLN A 11 -19.38 11.24 11.81
C GLN A 11 -17.93 10.95 12.25
N ARG A 12 -17.57 11.32 13.48
CA ARG A 12 -16.25 11.03 14.06
C ARG A 12 -16.00 9.53 14.17
N LYS A 13 -17.01 8.75 14.57
CA LYS A 13 -16.94 7.27 14.62
C LYS A 13 -16.72 6.67 13.24
N ILE A 14 -17.37 7.20 12.20
CA ILE A 14 -17.16 6.77 10.81
C ILE A 14 -15.75 7.09 10.34
N VAL A 15 -15.28 8.32 10.57
CA VAL A 15 -13.93 8.75 10.17
C VAL A 15 -12.86 7.92 10.90
N ASN A 16 -13.02 7.70 12.20
CA ASN A 16 -12.10 6.87 12.98
C ASN A 16 -12.10 5.42 12.46
N ARG A 17 -13.27 4.82 12.22
CA ARG A 17 -13.39 3.46 11.66
C ARG A 17 -12.75 3.34 10.27
N TYR A 18 -12.87 4.39 9.45
CA TYR A 18 -12.19 4.45 8.15
C TYR A 18 -10.67 4.39 8.33
N TYR A 19 -10.10 5.24 9.19
CA TYR A 19 -8.66 5.23 9.47
C TYR A 19 -8.19 3.95 10.20
N GLU A 20 -9.04 3.36 11.04
CA GLU A 20 -8.82 2.09 11.77
C GLU A 20 -8.74 0.88 10.82
N HIS A 21 -9.50 0.89 9.72
CA HIS A 21 -9.49 -0.18 8.71
C HIS A 21 -8.86 0.25 7.38
N GLN A 22 -8.24 1.42 7.35
CA GLN A 22 -7.63 1.97 6.14
C GLN A 22 -6.56 1.03 5.60
N ASP A 23 -5.76 0.47 6.51
CA ASP A 23 -4.73 -0.52 6.18
C ASP A 23 -5.33 -1.79 5.57
N SER A 24 -6.47 -2.26 6.07
CA SER A 24 -7.19 -3.40 5.50
C SER A 24 -7.75 -3.12 4.11
N ILE A 25 -8.27 -1.90 3.86
CA ILE A 25 -8.77 -1.50 2.53
C ILE A 25 -7.63 -1.44 1.51
N TYR A 26 -6.48 -0.89 1.91
CA TYR A 26 -5.31 -0.82 1.03
C TYR A 26 -4.61 -2.17 0.88
N ALA A 27 -4.63 -3.02 1.89
CA ALA A 27 -4.06 -4.37 1.83
C ALA A 27 -4.70 -5.23 0.74
N THR A 28 -6.03 -5.24 0.63
CA THR A 28 -6.74 -6.01 -0.41
C THR A 28 -6.35 -5.52 -1.81
N LYS A 29 -6.41 -4.21 -2.05
CA LYS A 29 -6.01 -3.63 -3.34
C LYS A 29 -4.54 -3.89 -3.67
N PHE A 30 -3.69 -3.89 -2.64
CA PHE A 30 -2.27 -4.11 -2.81
C PHE A 30 -1.95 -5.58 -3.10
N ALA A 31 -2.70 -6.52 -2.49
CA ALA A 31 -2.63 -7.95 -2.81
C ALA A 31 -3.12 -8.26 -4.24
N GLU A 32 -4.22 -7.64 -4.68
CA GLU A 32 -4.70 -7.72 -6.06
C GLU A 32 -3.63 -7.22 -7.05
N LEU A 33 -3.03 -6.06 -6.77
CA LEU A 33 -1.96 -5.49 -7.60
C LEU A 33 -0.73 -6.39 -7.68
N ALA A 34 -0.29 -6.95 -6.55
CA ALA A 34 0.84 -7.88 -6.51
C ALA A 34 0.56 -9.15 -7.33
N THR A 35 -0.67 -9.65 -7.27
CA THR A 35 -1.10 -10.80 -8.08
C THR A 35 -1.11 -10.45 -9.57
N GLU A 36 -1.62 -9.27 -9.94
CA GLU A 36 -1.65 -8.80 -11.32
C GLU A 36 -0.23 -8.65 -11.90
N ILE A 37 0.74 -8.19 -11.09
CA ILE A 37 2.15 -8.09 -11.49
C ILE A 37 2.73 -9.46 -11.84
N VAL A 38 2.45 -10.49 -11.05
CA VAL A 38 3.00 -11.84 -11.30
C VAL A 38 2.36 -12.49 -12.52
N LEU A 39 1.10 -12.16 -12.84
CA LEU A 39 0.37 -12.72 -13.97
C LEU A 39 0.55 -11.95 -15.29
N ALA A 40 0.99 -10.69 -15.24
CA ALA A 40 1.14 -9.87 -16.43
C ALA A 40 2.34 -10.32 -17.28
N THR A 41 2.07 -10.58 -18.57
CA THR A 41 3.09 -10.96 -19.56
C THR A 41 3.52 -9.79 -20.46
N ASP A 42 2.68 -8.76 -20.58
CA ASP A 42 3.00 -7.56 -21.37
C ASP A 42 3.91 -6.59 -20.59
N ALA A 43 5.01 -6.20 -21.22
CA ALA A 43 6.02 -5.34 -20.60
C ALA A 43 5.50 -3.93 -20.27
N LYS A 44 4.68 -3.33 -21.13
CA LYS A 44 4.13 -1.98 -20.88
C LYS A 44 3.13 -1.99 -19.72
N LYS A 45 2.34 -3.05 -19.62
CA LYS A 45 1.43 -3.29 -18.50
C LYS A 45 2.21 -3.48 -17.22
N LEU A 46 3.24 -4.31 -17.21
CA LEU A 46 4.12 -4.50 -16.06
C LEU A 46 4.71 -3.18 -15.55
N ASP A 47 5.21 -2.32 -16.43
CA ASP A 47 5.72 -1.00 -16.05
C ASP A 47 4.67 -0.15 -15.35
N THR A 48 3.44 -0.16 -15.88
CA THR A 48 2.31 0.57 -15.30
C THR A 48 1.93 0.02 -13.93
N LEU A 49 1.94 -1.30 -13.76
CA LEU A 49 1.64 -1.95 -12.49
C LEU A 49 2.72 -1.66 -11.43
N TRP A 50 3.99 -1.69 -11.81
CA TRP A 50 5.10 -1.35 -10.90
C TRP A 50 5.09 0.12 -10.48
N LYS A 51 4.71 1.05 -11.36
CA LYS A 51 4.47 2.46 -10.98
C LYS A 51 3.35 2.58 -9.96
N ARG A 52 2.24 1.88 -10.16
CA ARG A 52 1.16 1.82 -9.17
C ARG A 52 1.66 1.22 -7.85
N ALA A 53 2.44 0.14 -7.89
CA ALA A 53 2.95 -0.51 -6.68
C ALA A 53 3.80 0.46 -5.84
N ARG A 54 4.65 1.27 -6.49
CA ARG A 54 5.41 2.34 -5.85
C ARG A 54 4.50 3.34 -5.13
N GLU A 55 3.44 3.81 -5.77
CA GLU A 55 2.49 4.75 -5.15
C GLU A 55 1.79 4.15 -3.92
N TYR A 56 1.39 2.88 -3.99
CA TYR A 56 0.73 2.19 -2.87
C TYR A 56 1.69 1.96 -1.70
N LEU A 57 2.94 1.55 -1.97
CA LEU A 57 3.98 1.39 -0.95
C LEU A 57 4.21 2.69 -0.16
N ILE A 58 4.32 3.83 -0.85
CA ILE A 58 4.49 5.14 -0.21
C ILE A 58 3.27 5.49 0.64
N LYS A 59 2.04 5.28 0.13
CA LYS A 59 0.80 5.54 0.87
C LYS A 59 0.65 4.68 2.12
N CYS A 60 1.25 3.48 2.13
CA CYS A 60 1.28 2.57 3.28
C CYS A 60 2.49 2.80 4.21
N GLY A 61 3.17 3.95 4.08
CA GLY A 61 4.27 4.33 4.98
C GLY A 61 5.63 3.73 4.62
N GLY A 62 5.83 3.26 3.39
CA GLY A 62 7.14 2.82 2.91
C GLY A 62 8.11 3.98 2.73
N GLU A 63 9.34 3.80 3.22
CA GLU A 63 10.43 4.75 3.01
C GLU A 63 11.01 4.61 1.61
N GLU A 64 11.34 5.73 0.95
CA GLU A 64 11.79 5.77 -0.45
C GLU A 64 12.90 4.77 -0.80
N PRO A 65 13.96 4.56 0.02
CA PRO A 65 15.01 3.58 -0.30
C PRO A 65 14.49 2.15 -0.43
N ILE A 66 13.53 1.76 0.42
CA ILE A 66 12.93 0.43 0.41
C ILE A 66 11.99 0.30 -0.80
N VAL A 67 11.17 1.33 -1.03
CA VAL A 67 10.26 1.34 -2.18
C VAL A 67 11.04 1.24 -3.49
N ALA A 68 12.13 2.00 -3.62
CA ALA A 68 13.03 1.91 -4.76
C ALA A 68 13.62 0.51 -4.92
N LYS A 69 14.14 -0.09 -3.83
CA LYS A 69 14.66 -1.46 -3.85
C LYS A 69 13.62 -2.44 -4.39
N ILE A 70 12.39 -2.42 -3.89
CA ILE A 70 11.31 -3.34 -4.31
C ILE A 70 10.92 -3.12 -5.78
N CYS A 71 10.69 -1.86 -6.16
CA CYS A 71 10.10 -1.54 -7.46
C CYS A 71 11.11 -1.55 -8.61
N ASP A 72 12.35 -1.09 -8.37
CA ASP A 72 13.36 -0.98 -9.42
C ASP A 72 14.00 -2.34 -9.72
N SER A 73 14.15 -3.19 -8.70
CA SER A 73 14.55 -4.59 -8.91
C SER A 73 13.38 -5.49 -9.32
N ARG A 74 12.15 -4.97 -9.36
CA ARG A 74 10.91 -5.71 -9.61
C ARG A 74 10.80 -6.98 -8.76
N ASP A 75 11.17 -6.90 -7.49
CA ASP A 75 11.19 -8.05 -6.59
C ASP A 75 9.78 -8.36 -6.08
N SER A 76 9.12 -9.31 -6.74
CA SER A 76 7.77 -9.77 -6.38
C SER A 76 7.70 -10.43 -5.00
N LYS A 77 8.81 -10.98 -4.49
CA LYS A 77 8.87 -11.60 -3.16
C LYS A 77 8.88 -10.53 -2.08
N LEU A 78 9.72 -9.49 -2.23
CA LEU A 78 9.71 -8.35 -1.32
C LEU A 78 8.38 -7.59 -1.39
N LEU A 79 7.79 -7.47 -2.57
CA LEU A 79 6.45 -6.90 -2.75
C LEU A 79 5.40 -7.70 -1.96
N ALA A 80 5.39 -9.03 -2.07
CA ALA A 80 4.46 -9.88 -1.32
C ALA A 80 4.64 -9.75 0.20
N GLN A 81 5.89 -9.66 0.69
CA GLN A 81 6.18 -9.43 2.10
C GLN A 81 5.66 -8.06 2.58
N ALA A 82 5.80 -7.02 1.75
CA ALA A 82 5.23 -5.70 2.05
C ALA A 82 3.70 -5.75 2.11
N VAL A 83 3.05 -6.45 1.17
CA VAL A 83 1.59 -6.68 1.19
C VAL A 83 1.16 -7.36 2.48
N SER A 84 1.84 -8.44 2.90
CA SER A 84 1.51 -9.17 4.13
C SER A 84 1.67 -8.31 5.39
N ALA A 85 2.68 -7.45 5.45
CA ALA A 85 2.86 -6.52 6.57
C ALA A 85 1.71 -5.52 6.65
N VAL A 86 1.36 -4.89 5.53
CA VAL A 86 0.24 -3.94 5.44
C VAL A 86 -1.09 -4.62 5.78
N ALA A 87 -1.32 -5.85 5.31
CA ALA A 87 -2.49 -6.65 5.67
C ALA A 87 -2.59 -6.94 7.18
N ALA A 88 -1.45 -7.03 7.87
CA ALA A 88 -1.38 -7.19 9.32
C ALA A 88 -1.46 -5.86 10.09
N GLY A 89 -1.77 -4.74 9.44
CA GLY A 89 -1.81 -3.41 10.04
C GLY A 89 -0.44 -2.87 10.44
N LYS A 90 0.63 -3.37 9.79
CA LYS A 90 2.01 -2.92 10.01
C LYS A 90 2.46 -2.09 8.81
N PRO A 91 3.34 -1.09 9.02
CA PRO A 91 3.93 -0.37 7.90
C PRO A 91 4.76 -1.30 7.02
N VAL A 92 5.05 -0.86 5.79
CA VAL A 92 5.96 -1.57 4.89
C VAL A 92 7.27 -1.90 5.63
N PRO A 93 7.75 -3.16 5.61
CA PRO A 93 8.89 -3.57 6.41
C PRO A 93 10.16 -2.82 6.01
N LYS A 94 10.93 -2.45 7.01
CA LYS A 94 12.32 -2.00 6.83
C LYS A 94 13.18 -3.23 6.62
N PHE A 95 13.15 -3.79 5.41
CA PHE A 95 14.04 -4.91 5.06
C PHE A 95 15.49 -4.45 5.24
N LEU A 96 16.16 -5.05 6.23
CA LEU A 96 17.59 -4.87 6.51
C LEU A 96 18.42 -5.37 5.31
#